data_AF-A0A0X3VTC4-F1
#
_entry.id   AF-A0A0X3VTC4-F1
#
_cell.length_a   1.000
_cell.length_b   1.000
_cell.length_c   1.000
_cell.angle_alpha   90.00
_cell.angle_beta   90.00
_cell.angle_gamma   90.00
#
_symmetry.space_group_name_H-M   'P 1'
#
loop_
_entity.id
_entity.type
_entity.pdbx_description
1 polymer ?
#
loop_
_entity_poly.entity_id
_entity_poly.type
_entity_poly.pdbx_seq_one_letter_code
_entity_poly.pdbx_strand_id
1 'polypeptide(L)'
;MLQFQQHTQQLQQLMSDMRNHMPRRSEGTDAQGAVTVQLGADGLPEAIKVASDWQRRQAPEMMGPAVVEAFGSAMSDRMERWSRAVQQSDWEARTEQFDRDIPATFTGGAAAASPPQMPERDLRYVLPRPLDEVAEDMLAALDSVDALDTDGSDRVEATGLSSGRKVALTVTKGALLSCEIDPQWASAQSSVRLNQALAEALKSAHAKLREAESARESGPTGPHLDGLFDEALAILKNPQHYAD
;
A
#
# COMPACT_ATOMS: atom_id res chain seq x y z
N MET A 1 23.85 -19.60 -11.28
CA MET A 1 23.46 -18.18 -11.43
C MET A 1 22.34 -17.95 -12.44
N LEU A 2 22.37 -18.54 -13.64
CA LEU A 2 21.34 -18.31 -14.67
C LEU A 2 19.90 -18.64 -14.20
N GLN A 3 19.73 -19.74 -13.46
CA GLN A 3 18.43 -20.16 -12.91
C GLN A 3 17.86 -19.15 -11.89
N PHE A 4 18.69 -18.64 -10.97
CA PHE A 4 18.25 -17.63 -9.99
C PHE A 4 17.80 -16.32 -10.65
N GLN A 5 18.49 -15.90 -11.71
CA GLN A 5 18.09 -14.72 -12.49
C GLN A 5 16.76 -14.94 -13.23
N GLN A 6 16.53 -16.14 -13.77
CA GLN A 6 15.25 -16.48 -14.39
C GLN A 6 14.11 -16.49 -13.36
N HIS A 7 14.35 -17.02 -12.15
CA HIS A 7 13.35 -17.06 -11.09
C HIS A 7 12.96 -15.67 -10.59
N THR A 8 13.94 -14.77 -10.41
CA THR A 8 13.65 -13.38 -9.99
C THR A 8 12.89 -12.61 -11.06
N GLN A 9 13.21 -12.79 -12.34
CA GLN A 9 12.45 -12.20 -13.45
C GLN A 9 11.01 -12.72 -13.51
N GLN A 10 10.81 -14.02 -13.33
CA GLN A 10 9.48 -14.64 -13.32
C GLN A 10 8.63 -14.13 -12.15
N LEU A 11 9.22 -13.97 -10.96
CA LEU A 11 8.54 -13.39 -9.80
C LEU A 11 8.17 -11.92 -10.02
N GLN A 12 9.08 -11.11 -10.58
CA GLN A 12 8.79 -9.71 -10.93
C GLN A 12 7.65 -9.61 -11.95
N GLN A 13 7.63 -10.49 -12.94
CA GLN A 13 6.58 -10.54 -13.94
C GLN A 13 5.23 -10.94 -13.32
N LEU A 14 5.24 -11.92 -12.41
CA LEU A 14 4.05 -12.31 -11.64
C LEU A 14 3.52 -11.14 -10.80
N MET A 15 4.38 -10.45 -10.03
CA MET A 15 3.96 -9.30 -9.23
C MET A 15 3.41 -8.17 -10.11
N SER A 16 4.04 -7.90 -11.25
CA SER A 16 3.56 -6.90 -12.21
C SER A 16 2.20 -7.28 -12.78
N ASP A 17 2.01 -8.55 -13.15
CA ASP A 17 0.73 -9.06 -13.64
C ASP A 17 -0.35 -8.94 -12.54
N MET A 18 -0.06 -9.34 -11.30
CA MET A 18 -1.00 -9.19 -10.18
C MET A 18 -1.41 -7.74 -9.94
N ARG A 19 -0.44 -6.80 -10.02
CA ARG A 19 -0.70 -5.36 -9.91
C ARG A 19 -1.57 -4.85 -11.07
N ASN A 20 -1.37 -5.38 -12.28
CA ASN A 20 -2.16 -5.01 -13.45
C ASN A 20 -3.62 -5.52 -13.39
N HIS A 21 -3.88 -6.61 -12.65
CA HIS A 21 -5.22 -7.13 -12.42
C HIS A 21 -5.95 -6.45 -11.26
N MET A 22 -5.29 -5.56 -10.51
CA MET A 22 -5.94 -4.81 -9.46
C MET A 22 -6.99 -3.86 -10.07
N PRO A 23 -8.26 -3.92 -9.60
CA PRO A 23 -9.28 -2.99 -10.07
C PRO A 23 -8.82 -1.56 -9.88
N ARG A 24 -8.87 -0.77 -10.96
CA ARG A 24 -8.52 0.65 -10.95
C ARG A 24 -9.51 1.50 -10.16
N ARG A 25 -10.74 1.02 -10.05
CA ARG A 25 -11.82 1.65 -9.30
C ARG A 25 -12.69 0.60 -8.63
N SER A 26 -13.13 0.89 -7.43
CA SER A 26 -14.18 0.17 -6.71
C SER A 26 -15.13 1.18 -6.08
N GLU A 27 -16.32 0.71 -5.71
CA GLU A 27 -17.35 1.54 -5.13
C GLU A 27 -17.98 0.78 -3.97
N GLY A 28 -18.28 1.49 -2.90
CA GLY A 28 -18.89 0.95 -1.69
C GLY A 28 -19.91 1.91 -1.14
N THR A 29 -20.91 1.37 -0.48
CA THR A 29 -22.05 2.12 0.07
C THR A 29 -22.24 1.72 1.53
N ASP A 30 -22.63 2.66 2.38
CA ASP A 30 -22.98 2.34 3.77
C ASP A 30 -24.26 1.49 3.85
N ALA A 31 -24.52 0.85 4.99
CA ALA A 31 -25.68 -0.02 5.17
C ALA A 31 -27.04 0.65 4.88
N GLN A 32 -27.17 1.97 5.04
CA GLN A 32 -28.42 2.70 4.81
C GLN A 32 -28.54 3.28 3.39
N GLY A 33 -27.48 3.18 2.57
CA GLY A 33 -27.46 3.78 1.25
C GLY A 33 -27.48 5.30 1.26
N ALA A 34 -27.02 5.92 2.34
CA ALA A 34 -26.95 7.37 2.49
C ALA A 34 -25.68 7.95 1.84
N VAL A 35 -24.60 7.18 1.80
CA VAL A 35 -23.27 7.58 1.36
C VAL A 35 -22.66 6.48 0.49
N THR A 36 -22.09 6.91 -0.63
CA THR A 36 -21.35 6.06 -1.56
C THR A 36 -19.95 6.63 -1.76
N VAL A 37 -18.93 5.79 -1.62
CA VAL A 37 -17.52 6.14 -1.79
C VAL A 37 -16.97 5.38 -3.00
N GLN A 38 -16.31 6.10 -3.89
CA GLN A 38 -15.58 5.53 -5.02
C GLN A 38 -14.08 5.65 -4.76
N LEU A 39 -13.35 4.54 -4.91
CA LEU A 39 -11.90 4.49 -4.75
C LEU A 39 -11.18 4.64 -6.09
N GLY A 40 -10.04 5.32 -6.05
CA GLY A 40 -9.06 5.37 -7.13
C GLY A 40 -8.13 4.16 -7.14
N ALA A 41 -7.18 4.17 -8.08
CA ALA A 41 -6.23 3.07 -8.26
C ALA A 41 -5.22 2.96 -7.09
N ASP A 42 -5.01 4.03 -6.36
CA ASP A 42 -4.19 4.12 -5.15
C ASP A 42 -4.93 3.64 -3.89
N GLY A 43 -6.23 3.32 -3.99
CA GLY A 43 -7.06 2.96 -2.84
C GLY A 43 -7.57 4.15 -2.04
N LEU A 44 -7.30 5.38 -2.48
CA LEU A 44 -7.84 6.58 -1.85
C LEU A 44 -9.24 6.87 -2.39
N PRO A 45 -10.12 7.52 -1.59
CA PRO A 45 -11.38 8.03 -2.11
C PRO A 45 -11.14 9.02 -3.25
N GLU A 46 -11.67 8.73 -4.44
CA GLU A 46 -11.68 9.67 -5.58
C GLU A 46 -12.95 10.53 -5.54
N ALA A 47 -14.06 9.96 -5.06
CA ALA A 47 -15.33 10.66 -4.89
C ALA A 47 -16.11 10.13 -3.68
N ILE A 48 -16.83 11.02 -3.01
CA ILE A 48 -17.78 10.71 -1.94
C ILE A 48 -19.10 11.37 -2.33
N LYS A 49 -20.18 10.59 -2.37
CA LYS A 49 -21.52 11.04 -2.75
C LYS A 49 -22.51 10.72 -1.64
N VAL A 50 -23.26 11.73 -1.24
CA VAL A 50 -24.38 11.66 -0.31
C VAL A 50 -25.67 11.64 -1.12
N ALA A 51 -26.54 10.68 -0.81
CA ALA A 51 -27.86 10.52 -1.42
C ALA A 51 -28.73 11.77 -1.21
N SER A 52 -29.64 12.07 -2.16
CA SER A 52 -30.52 13.24 -2.05
C SER A 52 -31.47 13.19 -0.85
N ASP A 53 -31.80 11.99 -0.40
CA ASP A 53 -32.72 11.70 0.71
C ASP A 53 -31.98 11.22 1.97
N TRP A 54 -30.68 11.52 2.11
CA TRP A 54 -29.84 11.05 3.21
C TRP A 54 -30.43 11.33 4.61
N GLN A 55 -31.13 12.45 4.81
CA GLN A 55 -31.77 12.82 6.09
C GLN A 55 -32.82 11.80 6.55
N ARG A 56 -33.39 11.03 5.63
CA ARG A 56 -34.35 9.95 5.93
C ARG A 56 -33.65 8.63 6.26
N ARG A 57 -32.40 8.48 5.84
CA ARG A 57 -31.61 7.25 5.93
C ARG A 57 -30.67 7.28 7.13
N GLN A 58 -30.09 8.44 7.43
CA GLN A 58 -29.00 8.60 8.37
C GLN A 58 -29.19 9.86 9.23
N ALA A 59 -28.97 9.73 10.53
CA ALA A 59 -28.90 10.86 11.44
C ALA A 59 -27.67 11.74 11.11
N PRO A 60 -27.72 13.08 11.25
CA PRO A 60 -26.59 13.96 10.96
C PRO A 60 -25.29 13.58 11.68
N GLU A 61 -25.38 13.09 12.92
CA GLU A 61 -24.25 12.64 13.73
C GLU A 61 -23.55 11.41 13.15
N MET A 62 -24.29 10.62 12.37
CA MET A 62 -23.83 9.36 11.81
C MET A 62 -23.30 9.49 10.38
N MET A 63 -23.25 10.71 9.82
CA MET A 63 -22.75 10.94 8.47
C MET A 63 -21.25 10.70 8.33
N GLY A 64 -20.44 11.10 9.31
CA GLY A 64 -19.00 10.82 9.33
C GLY A 64 -18.71 9.31 9.34
N PRO A 65 -19.26 8.54 10.31
CA PRO A 65 -19.18 7.08 10.32
C PRO A 65 -19.68 6.41 9.04
N ALA A 66 -20.78 6.88 8.44
CA ALA A 66 -21.29 6.34 7.18
C ALA A 66 -20.29 6.48 6.02
N VAL A 67 -19.52 7.57 5.97
CA VAL A 67 -18.45 7.73 4.97
C VAL A 67 -17.34 6.69 5.18
N VAL A 68 -16.93 6.44 6.42
CA VAL A 68 -15.90 5.44 6.75
C VAL A 68 -16.40 4.02 6.45
N GLU A 69 -17.67 3.73 6.76
CA GLU A 69 -18.31 2.45 6.43
C GLU A 69 -18.39 2.22 4.91
N ALA A 70 -18.85 3.22 4.14
CA ALA A 70 -18.89 3.15 2.69
C ALA A 70 -17.49 2.95 2.08
N PHE A 71 -16.46 3.60 2.65
CA PHE A 71 -15.06 3.36 2.28
C PHE A 71 -14.62 1.91 2.55
N GLY A 72 -14.93 1.37 3.73
CA GLY A 72 -14.66 -0.02 4.07
C GLY A 72 -15.32 -1.00 3.11
N SER A 73 -16.59 -0.77 2.79
CA SER A 73 -17.35 -1.52 1.77
C SER A 73 -16.65 -1.48 0.40
N ALA A 74 -16.14 -0.31 -0.02
CA ALA A 74 -15.46 -0.14 -1.29
C ALA A 74 -14.11 -0.88 -1.34
N MET A 75 -13.41 -0.98 -0.20
CA MET A 75 -12.18 -1.77 -0.07
C MET A 75 -12.46 -3.27 -0.10
N SER A 76 -13.53 -3.72 0.56
CA SER A 76 -13.96 -5.12 0.50
C SER A 76 -14.35 -5.54 -0.92
N ASP A 77 -15.16 -4.74 -1.64
CA ASP A 77 -15.50 -4.99 -3.05
C ASP A 77 -14.24 -5.04 -3.94
N ARG A 78 -13.27 -4.16 -3.69
CA ARG A 78 -11.99 -4.17 -4.40
C ARG A 78 -11.23 -5.47 -4.20
N MET A 79 -11.11 -5.92 -2.95
CA MET A 79 -10.38 -7.13 -2.57
C MET A 79 -11.07 -8.37 -3.13
N GLU A 80 -12.40 -8.42 -3.09
CA GLU A 80 -13.17 -9.53 -3.65
C GLU A 80 -13.02 -9.61 -5.17
N ARG A 81 -13.10 -8.48 -5.88
CA ARG A 81 -12.89 -8.43 -7.33
C ARG A 81 -11.46 -8.79 -7.70
N TRP A 82 -10.48 -8.35 -6.92
CA TRP A 82 -9.09 -8.72 -7.13
C TRP A 82 -8.89 -10.23 -6.91
N SER A 83 -9.40 -10.79 -5.82
CA SER A 83 -9.35 -12.24 -5.55
C SER A 83 -10.01 -13.05 -6.67
N ARG A 84 -11.17 -12.61 -7.17
CA ARG A 84 -11.84 -13.23 -8.32
C ARG A 84 -11.02 -13.10 -9.60
N ALA A 85 -10.39 -11.96 -9.87
CA ALA A 85 -9.53 -11.77 -11.03
C ALA A 85 -8.28 -12.66 -10.96
N VAL A 86 -7.70 -12.82 -9.77
CA VAL A 86 -6.61 -13.75 -9.52
C VAL A 86 -7.10 -15.17 -9.78
N GLN A 87 -8.18 -15.63 -9.15
CA GLN A 87 -8.74 -16.98 -9.38
C GLN A 87 -9.07 -17.29 -10.85
N GLN A 88 -9.48 -16.28 -11.63
CA GLN A 88 -9.78 -16.43 -13.05
C GLN A 88 -8.55 -16.38 -13.95
N SER A 89 -7.46 -15.75 -13.51
CA SER A 89 -6.18 -15.91 -14.20
C SER A 89 -5.72 -17.35 -14.04
N ASP A 90 -5.06 -17.94 -15.04
CA ASP A 90 -4.49 -19.31 -14.95
C ASP A 90 -3.27 -19.35 -14.00
N TRP A 91 -3.33 -18.64 -12.87
CA TRP A 91 -2.28 -18.53 -11.89
C TRP A 91 -1.98 -19.90 -11.31
N GLU A 92 -3.00 -20.70 -10.99
CA GLU A 92 -2.86 -22.06 -10.47
C GLU A 92 -2.00 -22.92 -11.41
N ALA A 93 -2.33 -22.92 -12.71
CA ALA A 93 -1.56 -23.64 -13.72
C ALA A 93 -0.11 -23.14 -13.86
N ARG A 94 0.13 -21.83 -13.67
CA ARG A 94 1.48 -21.24 -13.68
C ARG A 94 2.28 -21.60 -12.43
N THR A 95 1.66 -21.64 -11.24
CA THR A 95 2.32 -22.11 -10.01
C THR A 95 2.62 -23.60 -10.06
N GLU A 96 1.73 -24.43 -10.60
CA GLU A 96 1.99 -25.85 -10.81
C GLU A 96 3.10 -26.11 -11.84
N GLN A 97 3.26 -25.21 -12.81
CA GLN A 97 4.38 -25.25 -13.74
C GLN A 97 5.67 -24.81 -13.04
N PHE A 98 5.62 -23.78 -12.19
CA PHE A 98 6.75 -23.36 -11.36
C PHE A 98 7.22 -24.48 -10.43
N ASP A 99 6.31 -25.17 -9.74
CA ASP A 99 6.65 -26.27 -8.82
C ASP A 99 7.26 -27.48 -9.56
N ARG A 100 6.85 -27.72 -10.81
CA ARG A 100 7.45 -28.73 -11.69
C ARG A 100 8.82 -28.35 -12.23
N ASP A 101 9.07 -27.06 -12.43
CA ASP A 101 10.33 -26.53 -12.98
C ASP A 101 11.38 -26.29 -11.89
N ILE A 102 11.07 -26.49 -10.60
CA ILE A 102 12.05 -26.52 -9.51
C ILE A 102 12.68 -27.93 -9.46
N PRO A 103 13.92 -28.13 -9.95
CA PRO A 103 14.63 -29.37 -9.67
C PRO A 103 14.88 -29.47 -8.16
N ALA A 104 14.55 -30.62 -7.58
CA ALA A 104 14.78 -31.00 -6.18
C ALA A 104 16.28 -31.16 -5.86
N THR A 105 17.09 -30.14 -6.11
CA THR A 105 18.55 -30.19 -6.00
C THR A 105 19.08 -28.97 -5.27
N PHE A 106 18.62 -28.76 -4.04
CA PHE A 106 19.37 -27.99 -3.05
C PHE A 106 20.26 -28.93 -2.22
N THR A 107 21.27 -29.51 -2.89
CA THR A 107 22.42 -30.13 -2.22
C THR A 107 23.67 -29.96 -3.08
N GLY A 108 24.45 -28.92 -2.75
CA GLY A 108 25.90 -28.89 -2.93
C GLY A 108 26.45 -28.50 -4.31
N GLY A 109 27.44 -27.60 -4.31
CA GLY A 109 28.47 -27.56 -5.35
C GLY A 109 28.66 -26.21 -6.03
N ALA A 110 29.63 -25.45 -5.53
CA ALA A 110 30.17 -24.27 -6.18
C ALA A 110 30.94 -24.59 -7.48
N ALA A 111 30.88 -23.70 -8.47
CA ALA A 111 31.99 -23.39 -9.37
C ALA A 111 31.74 -22.06 -10.11
N ALA A 112 32.76 -21.22 -10.15
CA ALA A 112 32.74 -19.82 -10.56
C ALA A 112 32.81 -19.62 -12.09
N ALA A 113 32.19 -18.54 -12.57
CA ALA A 113 32.58 -17.84 -13.80
C ALA A 113 32.23 -16.35 -13.67
N SER A 114 33.17 -15.48 -14.04
CA SER A 114 33.17 -14.03 -13.80
C SER A 114 32.11 -13.25 -14.61
N PRO A 115 31.52 -12.17 -14.06
CA PRO A 115 30.52 -11.34 -14.75
C PRO A 115 31.13 -10.21 -15.60
N PRO A 116 30.39 -9.66 -16.60
CA PRO A 116 30.74 -8.40 -17.25
C PRO A 116 30.46 -7.22 -16.32
N GLN A 117 31.39 -6.25 -16.31
CA GLN A 117 31.40 -5.08 -15.43
C GLN A 117 30.28 -4.09 -15.74
N MET A 118 29.43 -3.83 -14.75
CA MET A 118 28.58 -2.63 -14.66
C MET A 118 29.28 -1.58 -13.77
N PRO A 119 28.97 -0.27 -13.89
CA PRO A 119 29.65 0.77 -13.14
C PRO A 119 29.49 0.57 -11.62
N GLU A 120 30.62 0.35 -10.95
CA GLU A 120 30.73 0.28 -9.49
C GLU A 120 30.20 1.55 -8.84
N ARG A 121 29.19 1.42 -7.99
CA ARG A 121 28.97 2.40 -6.92
C ARG A 121 29.89 2.05 -5.76
N ASP A 122 30.46 3.07 -5.13
CA ASP A 122 31.51 2.94 -4.12
C ASP A 122 30.97 2.29 -2.82
N LEU A 123 31.26 0.99 -2.64
CA LEU A 123 30.83 0.16 -1.52
C LEU A 123 31.85 0.12 -0.36
N ARG A 124 32.87 0.98 -0.36
CA ARG A 124 34.00 0.96 0.59
C ARG A 124 33.66 1.12 2.08
N TYR A 125 32.40 1.35 2.43
CA TYR A 125 31.97 1.60 3.81
C TYR A 125 30.95 0.58 4.36
N VAL A 126 30.63 -0.48 3.60
CA VAL A 126 29.73 -1.53 4.09
C VAL A 126 30.58 -2.65 4.68
N LEU A 127 30.70 -2.69 6.01
CA LEU A 127 31.27 -3.86 6.69
C LEU A 127 30.28 -5.03 6.58
N PRO A 128 30.67 -6.16 5.98
CA PRO A 128 29.80 -7.33 5.92
C PRO A 128 29.58 -7.87 7.33
N ARG A 129 28.33 -7.84 7.77
CA ARG A 129 27.88 -8.46 9.03
C ARG A 129 27.62 -9.96 8.81
N PRO A 130 27.80 -10.79 9.84
CA PRO A 130 27.50 -12.22 9.73
C PRO A 130 25.98 -12.44 9.57
N LEU A 131 25.60 -13.51 8.87
CA LEU A 131 24.24 -13.73 8.35
C LEU A 131 23.19 -13.87 9.47
N ASP A 132 23.61 -14.36 10.64
CA ASP A 132 22.85 -14.45 11.87
C ASP A 132 22.47 -13.07 12.43
N GLU A 133 23.38 -12.09 12.40
CA GLU A 133 23.07 -10.70 12.76
C GLU A 133 22.10 -10.06 11.76
N VAL A 134 22.25 -10.33 10.46
CA VAL A 134 21.32 -9.82 9.42
C VAL A 134 19.94 -10.46 9.54
N ALA A 135 19.88 -11.75 9.89
CA ALA A 135 18.62 -12.46 10.11
C ALA A 135 17.93 -11.99 11.40
N GLU A 136 18.66 -11.77 12.49
CA GLU A 136 18.12 -11.18 13.71
C GLU A 136 17.66 -9.73 13.48
N ASP A 137 18.40 -8.91 12.72
CA ASP A 137 17.97 -7.56 12.36
C ASP A 137 16.74 -7.56 11.44
N MET A 138 16.61 -8.52 10.52
CA MET A 138 15.41 -8.68 9.69
C MET A 138 14.21 -9.12 10.53
N LEU A 139 14.39 -10.06 11.47
CA LEU A 139 13.34 -10.49 12.39
C LEU A 139 12.96 -9.36 13.36
N ALA A 140 13.93 -8.60 13.86
CA ALA A 140 13.70 -7.41 14.69
C ALA A 140 13.03 -6.28 13.90
N ALA A 141 13.36 -6.11 12.61
CA ALA A 141 12.67 -5.17 11.73
C ALA A 141 11.23 -5.61 11.44
N LEU A 142 10.98 -6.91 11.28
CA LEU A 142 9.64 -7.49 11.15
C LEU A 142 8.82 -7.35 12.44
N ASP A 143 9.41 -7.61 13.62
CA ASP A 143 8.78 -7.36 14.92
C ASP A 143 8.54 -5.86 15.16
N SER A 144 9.40 -4.99 14.63
CA SER A 144 9.18 -3.55 14.62
C SER A 144 8.02 -3.15 13.71
N VAL A 145 7.80 -3.87 12.61
CA VAL A 145 6.63 -3.67 11.71
C VAL A 145 5.33 -4.14 12.38
N ASP A 146 5.37 -5.20 13.20
CA ASP A 146 4.21 -5.64 13.99
C ASP A 146 3.93 -4.68 15.17
N ALA A 147 4.99 -4.11 15.77
CA ALA A 147 4.87 -3.04 16.77
C ALA A 147 4.40 -1.69 16.16
N LEU A 148 4.68 -1.44 14.88
CA LEU A 148 4.21 -0.27 14.12
C LEU A 148 2.71 -0.32 13.81
N ASP A 149 2.05 -1.48 13.89
CA ASP A 149 0.59 -1.57 13.80
C ASP A 149 -0.11 -1.05 15.07
N THR A 150 0.66 -0.84 16.16
CA THR A 150 0.16 -0.27 17.43
C THR A 150 0.59 1.19 17.66
N ASP A 151 1.65 1.68 16.98
CA ASP A 151 2.18 3.04 17.16
C ASP A 151 2.35 3.76 15.80
N GLY A 152 1.30 4.46 15.34
CA GLY A 152 1.13 5.06 14.01
C GLY A 152 2.06 6.22 13.63
N SER A 153 3.26 6.31 14.21
CA SER A 153 4.12 7.50 14.16
C SER A 153 4.87 7.71 12.83
N ASP A 154 4.93 6.71 11.94
CA ASP A 154 5.67 6.82 10.67
C ASP A 154 4.78 6.90 9.41
N ARG A 155 3.45 6.87 9.57
CA ARG A 155 2.51 6.98 8.45
C ARG A 155 2.26 8.46 8.15
N VAL A 156 2.50 8.89 6.91
CA VAL A 156 2.18 10.26 6.48
C VAL A 156 0.66 10.41 6.48
N GLU A 157 0.16 11.16 7.44
CA GLU A 157 -1.25 11.53 7.54
C GLU A 157 -1.48 12.94 7.01
N ALA A 158 -2.60 13.14 6.33
CA ALA A 158 -3.01 14.43 5.83
C ALA A 158 -4.48 14.69 6.12
N THR A 159 -4.75 15.77 6.85
CA THR A 159 -6.13 16.21 7.14
C THR A 159 -6.54 17.36 6.22
N GLY A 160 -7.52 17.10 5.36
CA GLY A 160 -8.18 18.11 4.53
C GLY A 160 -9.41 18.70 5.21
N LEU A 161 -9.68 19.98 4.97
CA LEU A 161 -10.83 20.70 5.52
C LEU A 161 -11.64 21.35 4.40
N SER A 162 -12.96 21.40 4.56
CA SER A 162 -13.82 22.22 3.72
C SER A 162 -13.66 23.71 4.02
N SER A 163 -14.09 24.58 3.09
CA SER A 163 -13.98 26.05 3.22
C SER A 163 -14.58 26.62 4.52
N GLY A 164 -15.63 25.98 5.05
CA GLY A 164 -16.28 26.34 6.32
C GLY A 164 -15.76 25.60 7.56
N ARG A 165 -14.74 24.72 7.42
CA ARG A 165 -14.26 23.81 8.47
C ARG A 165 -15.36 22.97 9.13
N LYS A 166 -16.40 22.65 8.36
CA LYS A 166 -17.54 21.83 8.80
C LYS A 166 -17.37 20.35 8.46
N VAL A 167 -16.41 20.05 7.60
CA VAL A 167 -16.04 18.70 7.19
C VAL A 167 -14.52 18.61 7.25
N ALA A 168 -14.03 17.58 7.91
CA ALA A 168 -12.62 17.21 7.97
C ALA A 168 -12.46 15.76 7.52
N LEU A 169 -11.47 15.49 6.68
CA LEU A 169 -11.12 14.15 6.21
C LEU A 169 -9.64 13.93 6.48
N THR A 170 -9.30 12.86 7.19
CA THR A 170 -7.91 12.45 7.43
C THR A 170 -7.62 11.20 6.62
N VAL A 171 -6.60 11.30 5.77
CA VAL A 171 -6.17 10.21 4.88
C VAL A 171 -4.69 9.91 5.10
N THR A 172 -4.30 8.67 4.79
CA THR A 172 -2.89 8.25 4.66
C THR A 172 -2.65 7.74 3.25
N LYS A 173 -1.43 7.30 2.93
CA LYS A 173 -1.16 6.54 1.71
C LYS A 173 -2.00 5.25 1.70
N GLY A 174 -3.06 5.25 0.88
CA GLY A 174 -3.95 4.11 0.62
C GLY A 174 -5.11 3.91 1.59
N ALA A 175 -5.38 4.81 2.55
CA ALA A 175 -6.52 4.65 3.46
C ALA A 175 -7.18 5.98 3.87
N LEU A 176 -8.49 5.93 4.08
CA LEU A 176 -9.25 6.94 4.81
C LEU A 176 -9.29 6.54 6.29
N LEU A 177 -8.74 7.38 7.17
CA LEU A 177 -8.71 7.11 8.62
C LEU A 177 -9.96 7.63 9.32
N SER A 178 -10.37 8.87 9.01
CA SER A 178 -11.52 9.48 9.65
C SER A 178 -12.22 10.48 8.74
N CYS A 179 -13.52 10.66 9.00
CA CYS A 179 -14.37 11.68 8.42
C CYS A 179 -15.17 12.32 9.54
N GLU A 180 -14.88 13.57 9.84
CA GLU A 180 -15.62 14.36 10.82
C GLU A 180 -16.52 15.36 10.09
N ILE A 181 -17.81 15.33 10.43
CA ILE A 181 -18.81 16.22 9.88
C ILE A 181 -19.54 16.86 11.06
N ASP A 182 -19.58 18.19 11.11
CA ASP A 182 -20.33 18.94 12.12
C ASP A 182 -21.83 18.58 12.01
N PRO A 183 -22.42 17.89 13.02
CA PRO A 183 -23.79 17.40 12.93
C PRO A 183 -24.83 18.53 12.89
N GLN A 184 -24.59 19.62 13.63
CA GLN A 184 -25.50 20.76 13.66
C GLN A 184 -25.55 21.42 12.29
N TRP A 185 -24.39 21.58 11.66
CA TRP A 185 -24.32 22.09 10.30
C TRP A 185 -24.98 21.13 9.31
N ALA A 186 -24.63 19.84 9.35
CA ALA A 186 -25.14 18.82 8.42
C ALA A 186 -26.67 18.72 8.45
N SER A 187 -27.28 18.83 9.64
CA SER A 187 -28.75 18.76 9.81
C SER A 187 -29.52 19.77 8.95
N ALA A 188 -28.92 20.94 8.67
CA ALA A 188 -29.53 22.02 7.90
C ALA A 188 -29.10 22.03 6.42
N GLN A 189 -28.29 21.08 5.95
CA GLN A 189 -27.74 21.09 4.59
C GLN A 189 -28.47 20.17 3.62
N SER A 190 -28.49 20.56 2.35
CA SER A 190 -28.86 19.68 1.24
C SER A 190 -27.71 18.73 0.89
N SER A 191 -28.04 17.62 0.21
CA SER A 191 -27.02 16.69 -0.32
C SER A 191 -26.01 17.38 -1.23
N VAL A 192 -26.45 18.35 -2.04
CA VAL A 192 -25.58 19.14 -2.93
C VAL A 192 -24.50 19.86 -2.13
N ARG A 193 -24.86 20.53 -1.04
CA ARG A 193 -23.90 21.27 -0.22
C ARG A 193 -22.98 20.35 0.58
N LEU A 194 -23.50 19.21 1.06
CA LEU A 194 -22.68 18.18 1.70
C LEU A 194 -21.65 17.60 0.74
N ASN A 195 -22.07 17.24 -0.48
CA ASN A 195 -21.20 16.73 -1.53
C ASN A 195 -20.11 17.73 -1.90
N GLN A 196 -20.45 19.02 -2.01
CA GLN A 196 -19.46 20.06 -2.25
C GLN A 196 -18.44 20.14 -1.11
N ALA A 197 -18.88 20.17 0.15
CA ALA A 197 -17.98 20.26 1.30
C ALA A 197 -17.07 19.02 1.43
N LEU A 198 -17.60 17.82 1.17
CA LEU A 198 -16.82 16.58 1.13
C LEU A 198 -15.78 16.60 0.00
N ALA A 199 -16.16 17.04 -1.20
CA ALA A 199 -15.23 17.17 -2.32
C ALA A 199 -14.12 18.20 -2.05
N GLU A 200 -14.44 19.34 -1.42
CA GLU A 200 -13.46 20.33 -0.99
C GLU A 200 -12.48 19.76 0.04
N ALA A 201 -13.00 19.10 1.09
CA ALA A 201 -12.18 18.48 2.12
C ALA A 201 -11.28 17.38 1.53
N LEU A 202 -11.80 16.53 0.65
CA LEU A 202 -11.05 15.45 0.00
C LEU A 202 -9.93 16.00 -0.88
N LYS A 203 -10.23 17.00 -1.71
CA LYS A 203 -9.22 17.67 -2.55
C LYS A 203 -8.12 18.30 -1.70
N SER A 204 -8.49 18.94 -0.59
CA SER A 204 -7.55 19.52 0.38
C SER A 204 -6.67 18.44 1.03
N ALA A 205 -7.24 17.30 1.40
CA ALA A 205 -6.53 16.18 2.01
C ALA A 205 -5.50 15.58 1.04
N HIS A 206 -5.89 15.35 -0.22
CA HIS A 206 -4.99 14.83 -1.25
C HIS A 206 -3.85 15.78 -1.60
N ALA A 207 -4.12 17.09 -1.66
CA ALA A 207 -3.07 18.09 -1.91
C ALA A 207 -2.01 18.05 -0.80
N LYS A 208 -2.45 18.03 0.47
CA LYS A 208 -1.55 17.94 1.63
C LYS A 208 -0.79 16.64 1.70
N LEU A 209 -1.43 15.51 1.36
CA LEU A 209 -0.75 14.21 1.32
C LEU A 209 0.40 14.23 0.31
N ARG A 210 0.15 14.76 -0.90
CA ARG A 210 1.19 14.91 -1.93
C ARG A 210 2.32 15.84 -1.53
N GLU A 211 2.00 16.96 -0.88
CA GLU A 211 3.00 17.88 -0.34
C GLU A 211 3.88 17.18 0.71
N ALA A 212 3.27 16.43 1.63
CA ALA A 212 3.99 15.70 2.67
C ALA A 212 4.86 14.54 2.10
N GLU A 213 4.38 13.85 1.07
CA GLU A 213 5.17 12.85 0.33
C GLU A 213 6.40 13.49 -0.34
N SER A 214 6.22 14.61 -1.05
CA SER A 214 7.32 15.31 -1.73
C SER A 214 8.37 15.88 -0.76
N ALA A 215 7.94 16.28 0.44
CA ALA A 215 8.83 16.77 1.48
C ALA A 215 9.70 15.64 2.07
N ARG A 216 9.17 14.42 2.18
CA ARG A 216 9.93 13.24 2.60
C ARG A 216 10.96 12.79 1.55
N GLU A 217 10.59 12.80 0.28
CA GLU A 217 11.51 12.44 -0.82
C GLU A 217 12.70 13.41 -0.93
N SER A 218 12.58 14.63 -0.40
CA SER A 218 13.62 15.66 -0.42
C SER A 218 14.44 15.77 0.87
N GLY A 219 14.10 15.02 1.92
CA GLY A 219 14.81 15.01 3.20
C GLY A 219 16.05 14.09 3.20
N PRO A 220 17.05 14.33 4.07
CA PRO A 220 18.17 13.41 4.23
C PRO A 220 17.66 12.05 4.71
N THR A 221 17.89 11.03 3.89
CA THR A 221 17.40 9.66 3.99
C THR A 221 17.67 9.05 5.36
N GLY A 222 16.61 8.80 6.14
CA GLY A 222 16.65 7.79 7.20
C GLY A 222 16.74 6.39 6.59
N PRO A 223 17.44 5.43 7.21
CA PRO A 223 17.73 4.13 6.61
C PRO A 223 16.45 3.28 6.63
N HIS A 224 15.75 3.21 5.51
CA HIS A 224 14.47 2.50 5.40
C HIS A 224 14.60 1.43 4.32
N LEU A 225 14.46 0.16 4.75
CA LEU A 225 14.12 -1.09 4.02
C LEU A 225 14.70 -1.38 2.63
N ASP A 226 14.71 -0.42 1.70
CA ASP A 226 15.34 -0.55 0.38
C ASP A 226 16.85 -0.81 0.52
N GLY A 227 17.50 -0.20 1.51
CA GLY A 227 18.90 -0.47 1.85
C GLY A 227 19.13 -1.90 2.36
N LEU A 228 18.19 -2.44 3.15
CA LEU A 228 18.24 -3.82 3.65
C LEU A 228 17.96 -4.84 2.55
N PHE A 229 17.06 -4.52 1.61
CA PHE A 229 16.83 -5.33 0.42
C PHE A 229 18.05 -5.33 -0.50
N ASP A 230 18.71 -4.18 -0.69
CA ASP A 230 19.95 -4.09 -1.45
C ASP A 230 21.11 -4.83 -0.75
N GLU A 231 21.18 -4.79 0.58
CA GLU A 231 22.17 -5.51 1.39
C GLU A 231 21.93 -7.03 1.34
N ALA A 232 20.68 -7.48 1.48
CA ALA A 232 20.31 -8.88 1.29
C ALA A 232 20.61 -9.38 -0.13
N LEU A 233 20.34 -8.56 -1.15
CA LEU A 233 20.69 -8.86 -2.55
C LEU A 233 22.20 -8.86 -2.79
N ALA A 234 22.97 -8.06 -2.07
CA ALA A 234 24.43 -8.04 -2.14
C ALA A 234 25.04 -9.30 -1.48
N ILE A 235 24.53 -9.72 -0.32
CA ILE A 235 24.94 -10.94 0.38
C ILE A 235 24.64 -12.18 -0.49
N LEU A 236 23.44 -12.22 -1.10
CA LEU A 236 23.04 -13.29 -2.02
C LEU A 236 23.89 -13.37 -3.30
N LYS A 237 24.50 -12.27 -3.71
CA LYS A 237 25.39 -12.22 -4.90
C LYS A 237 26.80 -12.73 -4.62
N ASN A 238 27.25 -12.82 -3.37
CA ASN A 238 28.61 -13.26 -2.99
C ASN A 238 28.62 -14.32 -1.87
N PRO A 239 28.09 -15.53 -2.11
CA PRO A 239 28.07 -16.60 -1.10
C PRO A 239 29.45 -17.19 -0.79
N GLN A 240 30.47 -16.91 -1.62
CA GLN A 240 31.81 -17.50 -1.47
C GLN A 240 32.67 -16.84 -0.38
N HIS A 241 32.19 -15.80 0.30
CA HIS A 241 32.91 -15.16 1.40
C HIS A 241 32.62 -15.75 2.79
N TYR A 242 31.77 -16.79 2.87
CA TYR A 242 31.33 -17.42 4.12
C TYR A 242 31.76 -18.89 4.25
N ALA A 243 32.66 -19.36 3.38
CA ALA A 243 33.28 -20.67 3.47
C ALA A 243 34.71 -20.54 3.98
N ASP A 244 34.85 -20.22 5.26
CA ASP A 244 36.01 -20.58 6.10
C ASP A 244 35.50 -21.01 7.49
#